data_AF-A0A0K8RNB1-F1
#
_entry.id   AF-A0A0K8RNB1-F1
#
_cell.length_a   1.000
_cell.length_b   1.000
_cell.length_c   1.000
_cell.angle_alpha   90.00
_cell.angle_beta   90.00
_cell.angle_gamma   90.00
#
_symmetry.space_group_name_H-M   'P 1'
#
loop_
_entity.id
_entity.type
_entity.pdbx_description
1 polymer ?
#
loop_
_entity_poly.entity_id
_entity_poly.type
_entity_poly.pdbx_seq_one_letter_code
_entity_poly.pdbx_strand_id
1 'polypeptide(L)'
;RCHRITTSEILKANRSALGYDQVVRHVEGLLRLRGYPSTMTRFDDTPLSGHVEKVLIEYPESEKDNLAHMPLVPHVYHVNADEMGVEELEDGMAAANHWVLPSAEFEGLWESLVFDSKVKDELLSYSSTALLYSDKNVDHNIVSWNKVVLLHGPPGTGKTSLCKALAQKLTIRHNSRFKYGQLIEINSHSLFSKWFSESGKLVMKMFQKIQSLIDDEDSIIFVLIDEVESLAHCRKAAIGGNEPSDAIRVVNSLLTQIDSIKKYPNVFVLTTSNITGVIDLAFVDRADIRRYLGYPSQAAILKIFESCIEELQRAGIIQGSVKFLKDAEHEDGLGTFLESVCSKSVGLSGRALRRLPFIAHAIFAEAQSLTPKAFLMALSSAVDSQMEDDKDIITL
;
A
#
# COMPACT_ATOMS: atom_id res chain seq x y z
N ARG A 1 -18.93 -15.88 -17.77
CA ARG A 1 -17.81 -16.57 -17.11
C ARG A 1 -16.64 -15.58 -17.08
N CYS A 2 -16.37 -14.91 -15.96
CA CYS A 2 -15.08 -14.23 -15.79
C CYS A 2 -14.01 -15.27 -16.06
N HIS A 3 -13.12 -15.01 -17.00
CA HIS A 3 -12.02 -15.93 -17.28
C HIS A 3 -11.21 -16.01 -15.98
N ARG A 4 -11.19 -17.19 -15.37
CA ARG A 4 -10.36 -17.46 -14.20
C ARG A 4 -8.93 -17.43 -14.73
N ILE A 5 -8.18 -16.41 -14.36
CA ILE A 5 -6.83 -16.13 -14.85
C ILE A 5 -5.86 -16.25 -13.68
N THR A 6 -4.70 -16.85 -13.92
CA THR A 6 -3.55 -16.80 -13.01
C THR A 6 -2.71 -15.60 -13.41
N THR A 7 -2.33 -14.74 -12.47
CA THR A 7 -1.49 -13.58 -12.77
C THR A 7 -0.08 -13.81 -12.21
N SER A 8 0.96 -13.55 -13.01
CA SER A 8 2.34 -13.55 -12.53
C SER A 8 2.96 -12.17 -12.64
N GLU A 9 3.57 -11.70 -11.57
CA GLU A 9 4.34 -10.47 -11.54
C GLU A 9 5.83 -10.84 -11.43
N ILE A 10 6.62 -10.42 -12.41
CA ILE A 10 8.01 -10.84 -12.58
C ILE A 10 8.90 -9.62 -12.43
N LEU A 11 9.57 -9.51 -11.28
CA LEU A 11 10.58 -8.50 -11.03
C LEU A 11 11.87 -8.88 -11.76
N LYS A 12 12.15 -8.16 -12.85
CA LYS A 12 13.35 -8.32 -13.65
C LYS A 12 14.47 -7.46 -13.08
N ALA A 13 15.68 -8.03 -12.98
CA ALA A 13 16.86 -7.28 -12.54
C ALA A 13 17.20 -6.15 -13.51
N ASN A 14 17.55 -4.97 -13.00
CA ASN A 14 17.79 -3.77 -13.82
C ASN A 14 18.91 -3.95 -14.87
N ARG A 15 19.90 -4.81 -14.60
CA ARG A 15 21.02 -5.11 -15.52
C ARG A 15 20.78 -6.33 -16.43
N SER A 16 19.57 -6.88 -16.43
CA SER A 16 19.25 -8.11 -17.14
C SER A 16 19.18 -7.92 -18.66
N ALA A 17 20.00 -8.70 -19.38
CA ALA A 17 20.04 -8.72 -20.84
C ALA A 17 18.88 -9.49 -21.52
N LEU A 18 18.05 -10.21 -20.75
CA LEU A 18 16.95 -11.00 -21.32
C LEU A 18 15.79 -10.12 -21.78
N GLY A 19 15.28 -10.37 -22.98
CA GLY A 19 14.07 -9.73 -23.49
C GLY A 19 12.80 -10.21 -22.76
N TYR A 20 11.70 -9.46 -22.91
CA TYR A 20 10.39 -9.79 -22.31
C TYR A 20 9.96 -11.24 -22.59
N ASP A 21 9.93 -11.64 -23.87
CA ASP A 21 9.48 -12.97 -24.28
C ASP A 21 10.36 -14.10 -23.76
N GLN A 22 11.67 -13.85 -23.60
CA GLN A 22 12.60 -14.84 -23.05
C GLN A 22 12.32 -15.04 -21.55
N VAL A 23 12.16 -13.95 -20.80
CA VAL A 23 11.84 -14.01 -19.37
C VAL A 23 10.53 -14.76 -19.15
N VAL A 24 9.46 -14.38 -19.88
CA VAL A 24 8.15 -15.03 -19.77
C VAL A 24 8.25 -16.52 -20.06
N ARG A 25 8.89 -16.91 -21.17
CA ARG A 25 9.05 -18.32 -21.55
C ARG A 25 9.79 -19.13 -20.49
N HIS A 26 10.87 -18.59 -19.93
CA HIS A 26 11.65 -19.27 -18.90
C HIS A 26 10.87 -19.39 -17.59
N VAL A 27 10.13 -18.34 -17.19
CA VAL A 27 9.26 -18.38 -16.01
C VAL A 27 8.15 -19.41 -16.19
N GLU A 28 7.42 -19.39 -17.30
CA GLU A 28 6.37 -20.38 -17.60
C GLU A 28 6.89 -21.82 -17.57
N GLY A 29 8.06 -22.06 -18.17
CA GLY A 29 8.73 -23.36 -18.13
C GLY A 29 9.04 -23.79 -16.69
N LEU A 30 9.53 -22.87 -15.86
CA LEU A 30 9.85 -23.14 -14.47
C LEU A 30 8.60 -23.43 -13.63
N LEU A 31 7.48 -22.74 -13.87
CA LEU A 31 6.20 -23.00 -13.19
C LEU A 31 5.61 -24.36 -13.54
N ARG A 32 5.77 -24.80 -14.79
CA ARG A 32 5.37 -26.16 -15.17
C ARG A 32 6.20 -27.24 -14.47
N LEU A 33 7.46 -26.95 -14.14
CA LEU A 33 8.38 -27.89 -13.48
C LEU A 33 8.25 -27.89 -11.95
N ARG A 34 8.16 -26.71 -11.34
CA ARG A 34 8.14 -26.52 -9.87
C ARG A 34 6.73 -26.34 -9.29
N GLY A 35 5.70 -26.35 -10.14
CA GLY A 35 4.33 -25.98 -9.76
C GLY A 35 4.12 -24.47 -9.69
N TYR A 36 3.03 -24.05 -9.04
CA TYR A 36 2.61 -22.65 -8.93
C TYR A 36 2.70 -22.15 -7.46
N PRO A 37 3.91 -22.01 -6.90
CA PRO A 37 4.07 -21.43 -5.57
C PRO A 37 3.63 -19.95 -5.58
N SER A 38 3.20 -19.42 -4.44
CA SER A 38 2.79 -18.01 -4.33
C SER A 38 3.94 -17.03 -4.57
N THR A 39 5.18 -17.42 -4.24
CA THR A 39 6.37 -16.57 -4.41
C THR A 39 7.59 -17.43 -4.75
N MET A 40 8.41 -16.93 -5.66
CA MET A 40 9.71 -17.51 -6.01
C MET A 40 10.79 -16.44 -5.97
N THR A 41 11.87 -16.72 -5.26
CA THR A 41 13.05 -15.84 -5.13
C THR A 41 14.36 -16.57 -5.42
N ARG A 42 14.34 -17.90 -5.54
CA ARG A 42 15.51 -18.74 -5.78
C ARG A 42 15.49 -19.32 -7.18
N PHE A 43 16.34 -18.78 -8.03
CA PHE A 43 16.47 -19.13 -9.45
C PHE A 43 17.82 -19.78 -9.77
N ASP A 44 18.54 -20.24 -8.76
CA ASP A 44 19.81 -20.96 -8.91
C ASP A 44 19.64 -22.13 -9.88
N ASP A 45 20.67 -22.35 -10.70
CA ASP A 45 20.72 -23.36 -11.75
C ASP A 45 19.65 -23.23 -12.86
N THR A 46 19.07 -22.03 -13.01
CA THR A 46 18.13 -21.73 -14.11
C THR A 46 18.62 -20.58 -15.00
N PRO A 47 18.14 -20.47 -16.25
CA PRO A 47 18.41 -19.31 -17.12
C PRO A 47 17.91 -17.96 -16.56
N LEU A 48 17.13 -17.97 -15.48
CA LEU A 48 16.62 -16.78 -14.82
C LEU A 48 17.60 -16.24 -13.76
N SER A 49 18.63 -17.00 -13.39
CA SER A 49 19.62 -16.58 -12.39
C SER A 49 20.33 -15.30 -12.84
N GLY A 50 20.37 -14.30 -11.96
CA GLY A 50 20.90 -12.96 -12.26
C GLY A 50 20.02 -12.09 -13.16
N HIS A 51 18.89 -12.61 -13.66
CA HIS A 51 17.99 -11.91 -14.56
C HIS A 51 16.62 -11.59 -13.97
N VAL A 52 16.14 -12.43 -13.06
CA VAL A 52 14.87 -12.27 -12.33
C VAL A 52 15.16 -12.37 -10.85
N GLU A 53 14.64 -11.41 -10.09
CA GLU A 53 14.86 -11.32 -8.64
C GLU A 53 13.71 -11.98 -7.88
N LYS A 54 12.48 -11.83 -8.38
CA LYS A 54 11.27 -12.30 -7.71
C LYS A 54 10.16 -12.58 -8.73
N VAL A 55 9.43 -13.66 -8.51
CA VAL A 55 8.17 -13.95 -9.22
C VAL A 55 7.08 -14.14 -8.19
N LEU A 56 6.03 -13.33 -8.28
CA LEU A 56 4.81 -13.45 -7.49
C LEU A 56 3.71 -14.07 -8.35
N ILE A 57 2.94 -14.99 -7.78
CA ILE A 57 1.86 -15.66 -8.50
C ILE A 57 0.60 -15.52 -7.68
N GLU A 58 -0.38 -14.86 -8.26
CA GLU A 58 -1.69 -14.66 -7.68
C GLU A 58 -2.74 -15.48 -8.44
N TYR A 59 -3.53 -16.23 -7.67
CA TYR A 59 -4.61 -17.06 -8.16
C TYR A 59 -5.74 -17.12 -7.14
N PRO A 60 -7.00 -17.37 -7.59
CA PRO A 60 -8.09 -17.64 -6.67
C PRO A 60 -7.81 -18.91 -5.86
N GLU A 61 -7.89 -18.84 -4.54
CA GLU A 61 -7.64 -20.00 -3.65
C GLU A 61 -8.52 -21.22 -4.01
N SER A 62 -9.74 -20.97 -4.51
CA SER A 62 -10.67 -22.02 -4.93
C SER A 62 -10.21 -22.85 -6.13
N GLU A 63 -9.18 -22.41 -6.85
CA GLU A 63 -8.69 -23.05 -8.08
C GLU A 63 -7.27 -23.59 -7.96
N LYS A 64 -6.75 -23.75 -6.74
CA LYS A 64 -5.38 -24.20 -6.49
C LYS A 64 -5.02 -25.51 -7.20
N ASP A 65 -6.00 -26.41 -7.38
CA ASP A 65 -5.80 -27.71 -8.03
C ASP A 65 -5.84 -27.64 -9.58
N ASN A 66 -6.34 -26.54 -10.16
CA ASN A 66 -6.52 -26.37 -11.61
C ASN A 66 -5.54 -25.39 -12.26
N LEU A 67 -4.55 -24.89 -11.51
CA LEU A 67 -3.66 -23.80 -11.96
C LEU A 67 -2.92 -24.10 -13.26
N ALA A 68 -2.58 -25.37 -13.53
CA ALA A 68 -1.89 -25.79 -14.74
C ALA A 68 -2.70 -25.61 -16.04
N HIS A 69 -4.04 -25.53 -15.93
CA HIS A 69 -4.95 -25.38 -17.06
C HIS A 69 -5.51 -23.97 -17.22
N MET A 70 -5.13 -23.05 -16.33
CA MET A 70 -5.57 -21.66 -16.36
C MET A 70 -4.62 -20.81 -17.21
N PRO A 71 -5.14 -19.83 -17.97
CA PRO A 71 -4.28 -18.88 -18.67
C PRO A 71 -3.45 -18.08 -17.66
N LEU A 72 -2.14 -18.04 -17.87
CA LEU A 72 -1.21 -17.21 -17.11
C LEU A 72 -1.06 -15.86 -17.82
N VAL A 73 -1.27 -14.77 -17.09
CA VAL A 73 -1.01 -13.40 -17.57
C VAL A 73 0.25 -12.88 -16.88
N PRO A 74 1.39 -12.81 -17.60
CA PRO A 74 2.64 -12.32 -17.05
C PRO A 74 2.75 -10.80 -17.14
N HIS A 75 3.25 -10.19 -16.07
CA HIS A 75 3.61 -8.79 -15.97
C HIS A 75 5.08 -8.68 -15.60
N VAL A 76 5.95 -8.48 -16.59
CA VAL A 76 7.38 -8.24 -16.37
C VAL A 76 7.61 -6.75 -16.10
N TYR A 77 8.23 -6.42 -14.98
CA TYR A 77 8.52 -5.05 -14.60
C TYR A 77 9.94 -4.91 -14.02
N HIS A 78 10.40 -3.67 -13.96
CA HIS A 78 11.62 -3.26 -13.28
C HIS A 78 11.25 -2.20 -12.25
N VAL A 79 12.07 -2.04 -11.23
CA VAL A 79 11.89 -0.99 -10.21
C VAL A 79 12.86 0.15 -10.48
N ASN A 80 12.33 1.37 -10.44
CA ASN A 80 13.11 2.58 -10.47
C ASN A 80 13.77 2.77 -9.10
N ALA A 81 15.09 2.92 -9.12
CA ALA A 81 15.90 3.15 -7.92
C ALA A 81 16.09 4.63 -7.60
N ASP A 82 15.57 5.52 -8.46
CA ASP A 82 15.61 6.96 -8.22
C ASP A 82 14.82 7.28 -6.95
N GLU A 83 15.43 8.09 -6.09
CA GLU A 83 14.85 8.52 -4.82
C GLU A 83 13.59 9.38 -5.06
N MET A 84 12.71 9.43 -4.06
CA MET A 84 11.59 10.37 -4.00
C MET A 84 12.01 11.77 -4.46
N GLY A 85 11.39 12.24 -5.54
CA GLY A 85 11.51 13.62 -5.99
C GLY A 85 10.65 14.53 -5.13
N VAL A 86 11.15 15.73 -4.84
CA VAL A 86 10.35 16.79 -4.22
C VAL A 86 9.95 17.76 -5.32
N GLU A 87 8.65 17.93 -5.57
CA GLU A 87 8.21 18.96 -6.49
C GLU A 87 8.30 20.33 -5.82
N GLU A 88 9.38 21.05 -6.11
CA GLU A 88 9.59 22.42 -5.67
C GLU A 88 8.86 23.40 -6.59
N LEU A 89 8.05 24.29 -6.01
CA LEU A 89 7.52 25.44 -6.74
C LEU A 89 8.65 26.45 -7.03
N GLU A 90 8.43 27.37 -7.97
CA GLU A 90 9.43 28.38 -8.40
C GLU A 90 10.04 29.19 -7.24
N ASP A 91 9.38 29.23 -6.08
CA ASP A 91 9.83 29.91 -4.85
C ASP A 91 10.63 29.00 -3.89
N GLY A 92 11.07 27.81 -4.33
CA GLY A 92 11.86 26.85 -3.54
C GLY A 92 11.07 26.11 -2.46
N MET A 93 9.75 26.21 -2.46
CA MET A 93 8.89 25.48 -1.51
C MET A 93 8.48 24.12 -2.07
N ALA A 94 8.82 23.06 -1.32
CA ALA A 94 8.33 21.70 -1.55
C ALA A 94 6.79 21.64 -1.44
N ALA A 95 6.11 21.34 -2.55
CA ALA A 95 4.66 21.29 -2.65
C ALA A 95 4.07 19.89 -2.47
N ALA A 96 4.74 18.88 -3.02
CA ALA A 96 4.31 17.50 -3.00
C ALA A 96 5.51 16.56 -3.11
N ASN A 97 5.35 15.35 -2.61
CA ASN A 97 6.29 14.28 -2.86
C ASN A 97 5.92 13.58 -4.17
N HIS A 98 6.92 13.16 -4.95
CA HIS A 98 6.73 12.58 -6.27
C HIS A 98 7.57 11.31 -6.45
N TRP A 99 6.95 10.24 -6.95
CA TRP A 99 7.63 8.98 -7.26
C TRP A 99 7.28 8.48 -8.66
N VAL A 100 8.28 7.96 -9.36
CA VAL A 100 8.11 7.19 -10.60
C VAL A 100 7.85 5.73 -10.26
N LEU A 101 6.77 5.16 -10.82
CA LEU A 101 6.33 3.79 -10.59
C LEU A 101 6.68 2.88 -11.79
N PRO A 102 7.01 1.60 -11.55
CA PRO A 102 7.17 0.95 -10.25
C PRO A 102 8.41 1.46 -9.48
N SER A 103 8.26 1.81 -8.21
CA SER A 103 9.34 2.33 -7.36
C SER A 103 9.93 1.21 -6.49
N ALA A 104 11.25 1.24 -6.28
CA ALA A 104 11.93 0.33 -5.35
C ALA A 104 11.46 0.54 -3.89
N GLU A 105 11.06 1.76 -3.51
CA GLU A 105 10.58 2.07 -2.16
C GLU A 105 9.27 1.33 -1.81
N PHE A 106 8.47 0.99 -2.82
CA PHE A 106 7.16 0.35 -2.63
C PHE A 106 7.19 -1.15 -2.95
N GLU A 107 8.35 -1.71 -3.29
CA GLU A 107 8.48 -3.15 -3.57
C GLU A 107 8.20 -3.97 -2.31
N GLY A 108 7.32 -4.98 -2.43
CA GLY A 108 6.88 -5.79 -1.30
C GLY A 108 5.85 -5.12 -0.37
N LEU A 109 5.53 -3.83 -0.57
CA LEU A 109 4.61 -3.11 0.31
C LEU A 109 3.20 -3.72 0.27
N TRP A 110 2.73 -4.13 -0.90
CA TRP A 110 1.41 -4.77 -1.08
C TRP A 110 1.27 -6.08 -0.30
N GLU A 111 2.31 -6.91 -0.32
CA GLU A 111 2.35 -8.20 0.39
C GLU A 111 2.50 -7.99 1.90
N SER A 112 3.23 -6.95 2.32
CA SER A 112 3.41 -6.62 3.74
C SER A 112 2.12 -6.17 4.43
N LEU A 113 1.14 -5.67 3.68
CA LEU A 113 -0.11 -5.19 4.26
C LEU A 113 -1.10 -6.35 4.43
N VAL A 114 -1.42 -6.65 5.69
CA VAL A 114 -2.36 -7.71 6.07
C VAL A 114 -3.68 -7.08 6.54
N PHE A 115 -4.77 -7.45 5.88
CA PHE A 115 -6.12 -7.03 6.24
C PHE A 115 -7.05 -8.26 6.30
N ASP A 116 -8.02 -8.24 7.20
CA ASP A 116 -9.00 -9.31 7.35
C ASP A 116 -10.05 -9.31 6.23
N SER A 117 -10.43 -8.10 5.80
CA SER A 117 -11.33 -7.90 4.68
C SER A 117 -10.63 -8.14 3.34
N LYS A 118 -11.40 -8.49 2.31
CA LYS A 118 -10.96 -8.54 0.91
C LYS A 118 -10.74 -7.15 0.30
N VAL A 119 -10.40 -6.15 1.12
CA VAL A 119 -10.26 -4.75 0.70
C VAL A 119 -9.22 -4.58 -0.40
N LYS A 120 -8.10 -5.33 -0.34
CA LYS A 120 -7.08 -5.32 -1.38
C LYS A 120 -7.64 -5.77 -2.73
N ASP A 121 -8.35 -6.90 -2.75
CA ASP A 121 -8.95 -7.46 -3.97
C ASP A 121 -10.05 -6.56 -4.52
N GLU A 122 -10.91 -6.02 -3.66
CA GLU A 122 -11.97 -5.10 -4.03
C GLU A 122 -11.42 -3.82 -4.65
N LEU A 123 -10.41 -3.21 -4.01
CA LEU A 123 -9.76 -2.00 -4.52
C LEU A 123 -9.08 -2.26 -5.87
N LEU A 124 -8.34 -3.35 -5.99
CA LEU A 124 -7.64 -3.71 -7.22
C LEU A 124 -8.63 -4.00 -8.36
N SER A 125 -9.71 -4.75 -8.08
CA SER A 125 -10.73 -5.10 -9.06
C SER A 125 -11.51 -3.88 -9.53
N TYR A 126 -11.90 -2.99 -8.61
CA TYR A 126 -12.59 -1.75 -8.98
C TYR A 126 -11.68 -0.84 -9.80
N SER A 127 -10.44 -0.62 -9.33
CA SER A 127 -9.51 0.30 -9.99
C SER A 127 -9.16 -0.19 -11.40
N SER A 128 -8.94 -1.50 -11.57
CA SER A 128 -8.72 -2.11 -12.89
C SER A 128 -9.95 -1.97 -13.80
N THR A 129 -11.16 -2.04 -13.24
CA THR A 129 -12.41 -1.84 -13.99
C THR A 129 -12.56 -0.38 -14.42
N ALA A 130 -12.23 0.57 -13.55
CA ALA A 130 -12.27 1.99 -13.85
C ALA A 130 -11.28 2.38 -14.97
N LEU A 131 -10.09 1.77 -14.98
CA LEU A 131 -9.12 1.92 -16.08
C LEU A 131 -9.65 1.29 -17.37
N LEU A 132 -10.21 0.08 -17.32
CA LEU A 132 -10.85 -0.55 -18.49
C LEU A 132 -11.97 0.32 -19.09
N TYR A 133 -12.82 0.92 -18.25
CA TYR A 133 -13.90 1.79 -18.71
C TYR A 133 -13.36 3.04 -19.40
N SER A 134 -12.24 3.56 -18.89
CA SER A 134 -11.53 4.69 -19.49
C SER A 134 -10.95 4.33 -20.86
N ASP A 135 -10.30 3.17 -20.99
CA ASP A 135 -9.75 2.68 -22.25
C ASP A 135 -10.84 2.37 -23.30
N LYS A 136 -12.03 1.97 -22.84
CA LYS A 136 -13.19 1.73 -23.72
C LYS A 136 -13.99 2.99 -24.01
N ASN A 137 -13.55 4.15 -23.53
CA ASN A 137 -14.20 5.44 -23.73
C ASN A 137 -15.70 5.39 -23.40
N VAL A 138 -16.05 4.74 -22.29
CA VAL A 138 -17.45 4.66 -21.82
C VAL A 138 -17.93 6.08 -21.50
N ASP A 139 -19.15 6.43 -21.91
CA ASP A 139 -19.71 7.75 -21.64
C ASP A 139 -20.02 7.93 -20.15
N HIS A 140 -19.22 8.78 -19.49
CA HIS A 140 -19.33 9.09 -18.07
C HIS A 140 -20.66 9.77 -17.69
N ASN A 141 -21.40 10.36 -18.65
CA ASN A 141 -22.71 10.96 -18.40
C ASN A 141 -23.82 9.89 -18.29
N ILE A 142 -23.61 8.71 -18.88
CA ILE A 142 -24.56 7.60 -18.86
C ILE A 142 -24.21 6.64 -17.73
N VAL A 143 -22.94 6.24 -17.65
CA VAL A 143 -22.41 5.39 -16.60
C VAL A 143 -21.41 6.22 -15.82
N SER A 144 -21.77 6.69 -14.62
CA SER A 144 -20.92 7.58 -13.84
C SER A 144 -19.96 6.80 -12.94
N TRP A 145 -18.67 7.15 -13.00
CA TRP A 145 -17.65 6.79 -12.01
C TRP A 145 -16.64 7.96 -11.89
N ASN A 146 -16.16 8.22 -10.69
CA ASN A 146 -15.30 9.34 -10.35
C ASN A 146 -13.81 8.99 -10.24
N LYS A 147 -13.42 7.70 -10.23
CA LYS A 147 -12.02 7.26 -10.03
C LYS A 147 -11.38 7.81 -8.74
N VAL A 148 -12.21 8.03 -7.72
CA VAL A 148 -11.79 8.52 -6.40
C VAL A 148 -12.00 7.40 -5.39
N VAL A 149 -10.94 7.05 -4.67
CA VAL A 149 -10.97 6.11 -3.54
C VAL A 149 -10.74 6.89 -2.25
N LEU A 150 -11.58 6.62 -1.25
CA LEU A 150 -11.44 7.13 0.12
C LEU A 150 -11.23 5.98 1.11
N LEU A 151 -10.04 5.94 1.70
CA LEU A 151 -9.71 5.04 2.80
C LEU A 151 -9.80 5.82 4.12
N HIS A 152 -10.60 5.35 5.07
CA HIS A 152 -10.73 6.01 6.36
C HIS A 152 -10.58 5.03 7.52
N GLY A 153 -10.05 5.46 8.66
CA GLY A 153 -9.74 4.55 9.76
C GLY A 153 -8.94 5.20 10.87
N PRO A 154 -8.76 4.56 12.04
CA PRO A 154 -7.81 5.02 13.06
C PRO A 154 -6.40 5.26 12.49
N PRO A 155 -5.58 6.12 13.11
CA PRO A 155 -4.19 6.31 12.67
C PRO A 155 -3.38 5.01 12.80
N GLY A 156 -2.38 4.84 11.93
CA GLY A 156 -1.49 3.68 11.96
C GLY A 156 -2.07 2.36 11.41
N THR A 157 -3.25 2.38 10.76
CA THR A 157 -3.88 1.20 10.11
C THR A 157 -3.44 0.95 8.67
N GLY A 158 -2.42 1.68 8.17
CA GLY A 158 -1.84 1.44 6.85
C GLY A 158 -2.60 2.04 5.66
N LYS A 159 -3.46 3.06 5.87
CA LYS A 159 -4.22 3.75 4.81
C LYS A 159 -3.31 4.29 3.69
N THR A 160 -2.36 5.16 4.04
CA THR A 160 -1.40 5.77 3.11
C THR A 160 -0.54 4.70 2.42
N SER A 161 -0.05 3.71 3.19
CA SER A 161 0.69 2.58 2.66
C SER A 161 -0.11 1.75 1.66
N LEU A 162 -1.42 1.54 1.90
CA LEU A 162 -2.29 0.82 0.98
C LEU A 162 -2.52 1.60 -0.31
N CYS A 163 -2.64 2.93 -0.25
CA CYS A 163 -2.69 3.77 -1.45
C CYS A 163 -1.41 3.64 -2.29
N LYS A 164 -0.24 3.76 -1.66
CA LYS A 164 1.07 3.59 -2.33
C LYS A 164 1.23 2.20 -2.95
N ALA A 165 0.87 1.17 -2.19
CA ALA A 165 0.88 -0.22 -2.66
C ALA A 165 -0.11 -0.46 -3.82
N LEU A 166 -1.30 0.12 -3.76
CA LEU A 166 -2.30 0.01 -4.83
C LEU A 166 -1.80 0.67 -6.12
N ALA A 167 -1.19 1.85 -6.02
CA ALA A 167 -0.59 2.55 -7.16
C ALA A 167 0.51 1.68 -7.81
N GLN A 168 1.45 1.17 -7.01
CA GLN A 168 2.48 0.23 -7.47
C GLN A 168 1.87 -0.99 -8.19
N LYS A 169 0.89 -1.64 -7.55
CA LYS A 169 0.23 -2.83 -8.08
C LYS A 169 -0.48 -2.56 -9.41
N LEU A 170 -1.18 -1.44 -9.51
CA LEU A 170 -1.87 -1.04 -10.74
C LEU A 170 -0.89 -0.72 -11.87
N THR A 171 0.22 -0.03 -11.59
CA THR A 171 1.26 0.21 -12.61
C THR A 171 1.84 -1.09 -13.14
N ILE A 172 2.11 -2.08 -12.27
CA ILE A 172 2.60 -3.40 -12.69
C ILE A 172 1.54 -4.13 -13.54
N ARG A 173 0.29 -4.16 -13.09
CA ARG A 173 -0.81 -4.89 -13.76
C ARG A 173 -1.25 -4.29 -15.08
N HIS A 174 -1.03 -3.00 -15.26
CA HIS A 174 -1.40 -2.28 -16.49
C HIS A 174 -0.16 -1.87 -17.30
N ASN A 175 0.99 -2.53 -17.08
CA ASN A 175 2.24 -2.26 -17.81
C ASN A 175 2.17 -2.52 -19.33
N SER A 176 1.13 -3.21 -19.80
CA SER A 176 0.82 -3.39 -21.22
C SER A 176 0.14 -2.16 -21.84
N ARG A 177 -0.49 -1.32 -21.01
CA ARG A 177 -1.19 -0.09 -21.39
C ARG A 177 -0.37 1.16 -21.07
N PHE A 178 0.32 1.18 -19.93
CA PHE A 178 1.15 2.28 -19.47
C PHE A 178 2.59 1.79 -19.33
N LYS A 179 3.57 2.54 -19.85
CA LYS A 179 4.99 2.19 -19.74
C LYS A 179 5.52 2.35 -18.32
N TYR A 180 4.97 3.30 -17.58
CA TYR A 180 5.33 3.62 -16.19
C TYR A 180 4.15 4.33 -15.50
N GLY A 181 4.30 4.67 -14.22
CA GLY A 181 3.33 5.51 -13.51
C GLY A 181 4.01 6.64 -12.74
N GLN A 182 3.21 7.59 -12.27
CA GLN A 182 3.65 8.66 -11.38
C GLN A 182 2.73 8.70 -10.16
N LEU A 183 3.30 8.84 -8.97
CA LEU A 183 2.57 9.07 -7.73
C LEU A 183 2.92 10.45 -7.19
N ILE A 184 1.91 11.31 -7.05
CA ILE A 184 2.01 12.61 -6.41
C ILE A 184 1.30 12.54 -5.06
N GLU A 185 2.05 12.65 -3.97
CA GLU A 185 1.49 12.69 -2.60
C GLU A 185 1.44 14.13 -2.10
N ILE A 186 0.22 14.55 -1.79
CA ILE A 186 -0.13 15.85 -1.27
C ILE A 186 -0.54 15.64 0.20
N ASN A 187 0.33 16.03 1.13
CA ASN A 187 -0.02 16.03 2.56
C ASN A 187 -0.81 17.30 2.89
N SER A 188 -2.07 17.12 3.30
CA SER A 188 -3.00 18.22 3.55
C SER A 188 -2.61 19.11 4.74
N HIS A 189 -2.01 18.57 5.81
CA HIS A 189 -1.50 19.37 6.93
C HIS A 189 -0.37 20.33 6.50
N SER A 190 0.52 19.85 5.63
CA SER A 190 1.61 20.65 5.07
C SER A 190 1.11 21.75 4.12
N LEU A 191 0.03 21.49 3.38
CA LEU A 191 -0.61 22.48 2.52
C LEU A 191 -1.13 23.69 3.32
N PHE A 192 -1.76 23.50 4.48
CA PHE A 192 -2.32 24.64 5.22
C PHE A 192 -1.27 25.44 5.98
N SER A 193 -0.33 24.75 6.64
CA SER A 193 0.70 25.40 7.47
C SER A 193 1.64 26.28 6.65
N LYS A 194 2.07 25.82 5.46
CA LYS A 194 3.04 26.54 4.63
C LYS A 194 2.41 27.63 3.73
N TRP A 195 1.09 27.61 3.52
CA TRP A 195 0.46 28.35 2.41
C TRP A 195 -0.58 29.37 2.88
N PHE A 196 -0.64 29.67 4.17
CA PHE A 196 -1.68 30.47 4.83
C PHE A 196 -1.76 31.96 4.42
N SER A 197 -1.06 32.39 3.35
CA SER A 197 -1.18 33.75 2.79
C SER A 197 -1.24 33.81 1.25
N GLU A 198 -0.88 32.74 0.51
CA GLU A 198 -0.85 32.70 -0.98
C GLU A 198 -1.43 31.41 -1.60
N SER A 199 -2.02 30.56 -0.76
CA SER A 199 -2.38 29.15 -1.02
C SER A 199 -3.17 28.85 -2.27
N GLY A 200 -4.15 29.68 -2.66
CA GLY A 200 -4.97 29.40 -3.85
C GLY A 200 -4.13 29.34 -5.14
N LYS A 201 -3.20 30.30 -5.33
CA LYS A 201 -2.34 30.36 -6.53
C LYS A 201 -1.37 29.20 -6.57
N LEU A 202 -0.81 28.84 -5.43
CA LEU A 202 0.15 27.75 -5.34
C LEU A 202 -0.54 26.40 -5.60
N VAL A 203 -1.79 26.21 -5.14
CA VAL A 203 -2.59 25.02 -5.48
C VAL A 203 -2.77 24.95 -7.00
N MET A 204 -3.09 26.07 -7.65
CA MET A 204 -3.18 26.13 -9.11
C MET A 204 -1.85 25.78 -9.78
N LYS A 205 -0.71 26.33 -9.32
CA LYS A 205 0.63 26.01 -9.87
C LYS A 205 0.97 24.53 -9.74
N MET A 206 0.68 23.92 -8.59
CA MET A 206 0.90 22.49 -8.37
C MET A 206 0.06 21.65 -9.34
N PHE A 207 -1.24 21.94 -9.49
CA PHE A 207 -2.08 21.21 -10.43
C PHE A 207 -1.74 21.49 -11.91
N GLN A 208 -1.15 22.65 -12.23
CA GLN A 208 -0.59 22.89 -13.57
C GLN A 208 0.59 21.95 -13.88
N LYS A 209 1.44 21.66 -12.89
CA LYS A 209 2.49 20.64 -13.05
C LYS A 209 1.90 19.24 -13.20
N ILE A 210 0.94 18.87 -12.35
CA ILE A 210 0.22 17.60 -12.48
C ILE A 210 -0.40 17.50 -13.87
N GLN A 211 -1.01 18.57 -14.39
CA GLN A 211 -1.56 18.61 -15.73
C GLN A 211 -0.51 18.33 -16.81
N SER A 212 0.70 18.88 -16.68
CA SER A 212 1.79 18.58 -17.62
C SER A 212 2.24 17.11 -17.59
N LEU A 213 2.12 16.44 -16.43
CA LEU A 213 2.38 15.00 -16.32
C LEU A 213 1.25 14.17 -16.93
N ILE A 214 0.00 14.63 -16.77
CA ILE A 214 -1.20 13.97 -17.32
C ILE A 214 -1.15 13.89 -18.84
N ASP A 215 -0.54 14.89 -19.50
CA ASP A 215 -0.44 14.95 -20.96
C ASP A 215 0.43 13.82 -21.55
N ASP A 216 1.22 13.10 -20.72
CA ASP A 216 1.88 11.85 -21.13
C ASP A 216 0.94 10.64 -20.98
N GLU A 217 0.33 10.24 -22.11
CA GLU A 217 -0.60 9.10 -22.21
C GLU A 217 0.06 7.72 -22.01
N ASP A 218 1.40 7.63 -22.06
CA ASP A 218 2.15 6.41 -21.74
C ASP A 218 2.26 6.20 -20.21
N SER A 219 1.87 7.19 -19.40
CA SER A 219 1.96 7.13 -17.94
C SER A 219 0.59 7.12 -17.26
N ILE A 220 0.47 6.35 -16.17
CA ILE A 220 -0.68 6.41 -15.26
C ILE A 220 -0.35 7.32 -14.06
N ILE A 221 -1.22 8.27 -13.76
CA ILE A 221 -1.03 9.27 -12.72
C ILE A 221 -1.91 8.96 -11.50
N PHE A 222 -1.26 8.81 -10.35
CA PHE A 222 -1.92 8.67 -9.06
C PHE A 222 -1.74 9.96 -8.26
N VAL A 223 -2.85 10.58 -7.87
CA VAL A 223 -2.84 11.73 -6.96
C VAL A 223 -3.34 11.28 -5.60
N LEU A 224 -2.43 11.16 -4.63
CA LEU A 224 -2.71 10.80 -3.25
C LEU A 224 -2.86 12.06 -2.40
N ILE A 225 -4.03 12.27 -1.81
CA ILE A 225 -4.29 13.35 -0.86
C ILE A 225 -4.44 12.72 0.53
N ASP A 226 -3.41 12.90 1.35
CA ASP A 226 -3.32 12.28 2.66
C ASP A 226 -3.94 13.18 3.74
N GLU A 227 -4.59 12.58 4.75
CA GLU A 227 -5.14 13.26 5.93
C GLU A 227 -6.24 14.29 5.64
N VAL A 228 -7.17 13.98 4.71
CA VAL A 228 -8.20 14.93 4.23
C VAL A 228 -9.14 15.47 5.33
N GLU A 229 -9.15 14.87 6.52
CA GLU A 229 -9.84 15.43 7.70
C GLU A 229 -9.31 16.83 8.06
N SER A 230 -8.04 17.13 7.84
CA SER A 230 -7.47 18.44 8.12
C SER A 230 -8.17 19.54 7.30
N LEU A 231 -8.51 19.24 6.04
CA LEU A 231 -9.27 20.11 5.14
C LEU A 231 -10.69 20.36 5.69
N ALA A 232 -11.32 19.30 6.20
CA ALA A 232 -12.66 19.36 6.79
C ALA A 232 -12.70 20.23 8.05
N HIS A 233 -11.68 20.07 8.92
CA HIS A 233 -11.53 20.84 10.15
C HIS A 233 -11.37 22.34 9.86
N CYS A 234 -10.50 22.70 8.91
CA CYS A 234 -10.30 24.10 8.50
C CYS A 234 -11.61 24.70 7.96
N ARG A 235 -12.34 23.96 7.12
CA ARG A 235 -13.63 24.44 6.58
C ARG A 235 -14.66 24.70 7.67
N LYS A 236 -14.73 23.85 8.70
CA LYS A 236 -15.62 24.04 9.85
C LYS A 236 -15.20 25.21 10.74
N ALA A 237 -13.90 25.34 11.04
CA ALA A 237 -13.36 26.42 11.86
C ALA A 237 -13.60 27.79 11.23
N ALA A 238 -13.44 27.90 9.91
CA ALA A 238 -13.72 29.13 9.16
C ALA A 238 -15.22 29.50 9.15
N ILE A 239 -16.14 28.53 9.02
CA ILE A 239 -17.59 28.79 9.15
C ILE A 239 -17.95 29.26 10.57
N GLY A 240 -17.24 28.77 11.58
CA GLY A 240 -17.38 29.21 12.97
C GLY A 240 -16.76 30.57 13.30
N GLY A 241 -16.12 31.25 12.34
CA GLY A 241 -15.48 32.55 12.53
C GLY A 241 -14.11 32.53 13.22
N ASN A 242 -13.55 31.34 13.49
CA ASN A 242 -12.25 31.19 14.16
C ASN A 242 -11.05 31.19 13.20
N GLU A 243 -11.28 30.99 11.90
CA GLU A 243 -10.24 31.02 10.86
C GLU A 243 -10.62 31.95 9.71
N PRO A 244 -9.63 32.59 9.05
CA PRO A 244 -9.86 33.44 7.89
C PRO A 244 -10.52 32.69 6.73
N SER A 245 -11.37 33.39 5.97
CA SER A 245 -12.10 32.86 4.80
C SER A 245 -11.21 32.26 3.71
N ASP A 246 -9.91 32.48 3.77
CA ASP A 246 -8.93 31.99 2.81
C ASP A 246 -8.77 30.48 2.87
N ALA A 247 -8.86 29.86 4.05
CA ALA A 247 -8.80 28.40 4.18
C ALA A 247 -9.92 27.70 3.39
N ILE A 248 -11.13 28.26 3.39
CA ILE A 248 -12.27 27.75 2.59
C ILE A 248 -11.97 27.86 1.09
N ARG A 249 -11.34 28.95 0.64
CA ARG A 249 -10.98 29.14 -0.78
C ARG A 249 -9.96 28.10 -1.24
N VAL A 250 -9.00 27.74 -0.40
CA VAL A 250 -8.02 26.68 -0.68
C VAL A 250 -8.69 25.33 -0.87
N VAL A 251 -9.56 24.94 0.08
CA VAL A 251 -10.29 23.67 0.00
C VAL A 251 -11.13 23.61 -1.26
N ASN A 252 -11.87 24.68 -1.57
CA ASN A 252 -12.68 24.73 -2.79
C ASN A 252 -11.83 24.69 -4.06
N SER A 253 -10.67 25.37 -4.07
CA SER A 253 -9.72 25.32 -5.18
C SER A 253 -9.19 23.90 -5.38
N LEU A 254 -8.78 23.22 -4.31
CA LEU A 254 -8.31 21.84 -4.36
C LEU A 254 -9.38 20.89 -4.90
N LEU A 255 -10.61 20.96 -4.38
CA LEU A 255 -11.74 20.15 -4.84
C LEU A 255 -12.05 20.39 -6.32
N THR A 256 -12.01 21.66 -6.76
CA THR A 256 -12.22 22.04 -8.17
C THR A 256 -11.15 21.41 -9.06
N GLN A 257 -9.89 21.42 -8.61
CA GLN A 257 -8.79 20.82 -9.37
C GLN A 257 -8.89 19.29 -9.44
N ILE A 258 -9.27 18.61 -8.35
CA ILE A 258 -9.55 17.17 -8.36
C ILE A 258 -10.63 16.83 -9.40
N ASP A 259 -11.72 17.60 -9.42
CA ASP A 259 -12.80 17.41 -10.38
C ASP A 259 -12.36 17.67 -11.84
N SER A 260 -11.34 18.50 -12.04
CA SER A 260 -10.73 18.73 -13.35
C SER A 260 -9.90 17.53 -13.81
N ILE A 261 -8.99 17.04 -12.97
CA ILE A 261 -8.03 16.00 -13.36
C ILE A 261 -8.65 14.59 -13.42
N LYS A 262 -9.69 14.30 -12.64
CA LYS A 262 -10.29 12.95 -12.60
C LYS A 262 -10.96 12.52 -13.93
N LYS A 263 -11.21 13.49 -14.82
CA LYS A 263 -11.81 13.26 -16.14
C LYS A 263 -10.85 12.59 -17.12
N TYR A 264 -9.54 12.69 -16.89
CA TYR A 264 -8.54 12.14 -17.77
C TYR A 264 -8.47 10.61 -17.63
N PRO A 265 -8.29 9.87 -18.74
CA PRO A 265 -8.34 8.41 -18.74
C PRO A 265 -7.25 7.77 -17.86
N ASN A 266 -6.08 8.40 -17.81
CA ASN A 266 -4.88 7.96 -17.10
C ASN A 266 -4.75 8.51 -15.66
N VAL A 267 -5.76 9.17 -15.10
CA VAL A 267 -5.72 9.72 -13.74
C VAL A 267 -6.53 8.88 -12.76
N PHE A 268 -5.98 8.66 -11.57
CA PHE A 268 -6.63 7.98 -10.46
C PHE A 268 -6.37 8.72 -9.14
N VAL A 269 -7.43 9.03 -8.38
CA VAL A 269 -7.31 9.84 -7.16
C VAL A 269 -7.49 8.95 -5.91
N LEU A 270 -6.53 9.02 -5.02
CA LEU A 270 -6.49 8.28 -3.77
C LEU A 270 -6.57 9.28 -2.61
N THR A 271 -7.42 9.00 -1.62
CA THR A 271 -7.60 9.88 -0.46
C THR A 271 -7.60 9.06 0.82
N THR A 272 -6.99 9.59 1.87
CA THR A 272 -7.00 8.96 3.20
C THR A 272 -7.59 9.90 4.23
N SER A 273 -8.25 9.32 5.25
CA SER A 273 -8.68 10.09 6.41
C SER A 273 -8.55 9.36 7.74
N ASN A 274 -8.07 10.03 8.78
CA ASN A 274 -8.15 9.51 10.14
C ASN A 274 -9.54 9.78 10.75
N ILE A 275 -10.12 8.75 11.37
CA ILE A 275 -11.41 8.87 12.08
C ILE A 275 -11.16 9.37 13.51
N THR A 276 -10.51 10.52 13.61
CA THR A 276 -10.38 11.30 14.85
C THR A 276 -11.32 12.51 14.82
N GLY A 277 -12.06 12.71 13.72
CA GLY A 277 -12.95 13.86 13.50
C GLY A 277 -14.03 13.60 12.46
N VAL A 278 -14.46 14.66 11.77
CA VAL A 278 -15.51 14.60 10.75
C VAL A 278 -14.89 14.67 9.36
N ILE A 279 -15.13 13.64 8.55
CA ILE A 279 -14.74 13.63 7.13
C ILE A 279 -15.58 14.67 6.37
N ASP A 280 -14.95 15.43 5.48
CA ASP A 280 -15.66 16.37 4.63
C ASP A 280 -16.63 15.63 3.68
N LEU A 281 -17.91 16.02 3.69
CA LEU A 281 -18.92 15.47 2.77
C LEU A 281 -18.49 15.61 1.30
N ALA A 282 -17.73 16.64 0.95
CA ALA A 282 -17.27 16.86 -0.42
C ALA A 282 -16.34 15.73 -0.94
N PHE A 283 -15.50 15.16 -0.08
CA PHE A 283 -14.67 13.99 -0.43
C PHE A 283 -15.49 12.71 -0.43
N VAL A 284 -16.40 12.59 0.54
CA VAL A 284 -17.33 11.45 0.62
C VAL A 284 -18.14 11.35 -0.67
N ASP A 285 -18.81 12.42 -1.08
CA ASP A 285 -19.68 12.45 -2.27
C ASP A 285 -18.93 12.20 -3.59
N ARG A 286 -17.64 12.52 -3.65
CA ARG A 286 -16.79 12.25 -4.83
C ARG A 286 -16.23 10.84 -4.87
N ALA A 287 -16.12 10.17 -3.73
CA ALA A 287 -15.54 8.85 -3.62
C ALA A 287 -16.52 7.76 -4.03
N ASP A 288 -16.19 7.03 -5.10
CA ASP A 288 -16.94 5.85 -5.55
C ASP A 288 -16.72 4.68 -4.57
N ILE A 289 -15.47 4.55 -4.09
CA ILE A 289 -15.13 3.58 -3.04
C ILE A 289 -14.85 4.31 -1.75
N ARG A 290 -15.57 3.88 -0.71
CA ARG A 290 -15.36 4.27 0.68
C ARG A 290 -15.07 3.00 1.47
N ARG A 291 -13.89 2.92 2.06
CA ARG A 291 -13.47 1.73 2.83
C ARG A 291 -12.93 2.13 4.19
N TYR A 292 -13.53 1.53 5.22
CA TYR A 292 -13.07 1.63 6.58
C TYR A 292 -11.94 0.61 6.84
N LEU A 293 -10.79 1.09 7.32
CA LEU A 293 -9.65 0.28 7.75
C LEU A 293 -9.50 0.39 9.27
N GLY A 294 -10.04 -0.60 9.99
CA GLY A 294 -9.92 -0.71 11.43
C GLY A 294 -8.60 -1.30 11.90
N TYR A 295 -8.50 -1.52 13.21
CA TYR A 295 -7.44 -2.33 13.78
C TYR A 295 -7.52 -3.78 13.29
N PRO A 296 -6.38 -4.44 13.07
CA PRO A 296 -6.35 -5.83 12.59
C PRO A 296 -6.99 -6.78 13.60
N SER A 297 -7.67 -7.81 13.10
CA SER A 297 -8.16 -8.91 13.93
C SER A 297 -6.99 -9.74 14.48
N GLN A 298 -7.27 -10.59 15.46
CA GLN A 298 -6.28 -11.55 15.97
C GLN A 298 -5.65 -12.41 14.86
N ALA A 299 -6.41 -12.79 13.83
CA ALA A 299 -5.89 -13.57 12.71
C ALA A 299 -4.93 -12.76 11.82
N ALA A 300 -5.21 -11.47 11.60
CA ALA A 300 -4.29 -10.58 10.90
C ALA A 300 -3.04 -10.27 11.74
N ILE A 301 -3.20 -10.08 13.06
CA ILE A 301 -2.09 -9.90 14.01
C ILE A 301 -1.13 -11.09 13.96
N LEU A 302 -1.68 -12.31 13.99
CA LEU A 302 -0.88 -13.53 13.88
C LEU A 302 -0.02 -13.53 12.62
N LYS A 303 -0.61 -13.27 11.45
CA LYS A 303 0.13 -13.17 10.17
C LYS A 303 1.18 -12.06 10.19
N ILE A 304 0.90 -10.92 10.82
CA ILE A 304 1.87 -9.83 10.96
C ILE A 304 3.06 -10.29 11.79
N PHE A 305 2.84 -10.90 12.95
CA PHE A 305 3.94 -11.38 13.80
C PHE A 305 4.70 -12.55 13.16
N GLU A 306 4.02 -13.49 12.51
CA GLU A 306 4.67 -14.55 11.71
C GLU A 306 5.61 -13.93 10.67
N SER A 307 5.14 -12.94 9.89
CA SER A 307 5.97 -12.26 8.90
C SER A 307 7.19 -11.55 9.51
N CYS A 308 7.04 -10.97 10.70
CA CYS A 308 8.14 -10.33 11.40
C CYS A 308 9.16 -11.35 11.93
N ILE A 309 8.69 -12.48 12.46
CA ILE A 309 9.57 -13.54 12.98
C ILE A 309 10.34 -14.20 11.85
N GLU A 310 9.68 -14.51 10.73
CA GLU A 310 10.32 -15.04 9.52
C GLU A 310 11.42 -14.11 9.00
N GLU A 311 11.17 -12.80 9.00
CA GLU A 311 12.17 -11.80 8.61
C GLU A 311 13.36 -11.74 9.58
N LEU A 312 13.11 -11.77 10.89
CA LEU A 312 14.18 -11.81 11.90
C LEU A 312 14.99 -13.11 11.86
N GLN A 313 14.37 -14.23 11.49
CA GLN A 313 15.07 -15.49 11.24
C GLN A 313 15.92 -15.42 9.98
N ARG A 314 15.38 -14.87 8.89
CA ARG A 314 16.10 -14.63 7.64
C ARG A 314 17.33 -13.74 7.88
N ALA A 315 17.19 -12.73 8.73
CA ALA A 315 18.29 -11.83 9.13
C ALA A 315 19.27 -12.45 10.13
N GLY A 316 19.01 -13.66 10.64
CA GLY A 316 19.87 -14.37 11.59
C GLY A 316 19.80 -13.86 13.03
N ILE A 317 18.86 -12.96 13.35
CA ILE A 317 18.64 -12.44 14.70
C ILE A 317 18.00 -13.52 15.59
N ILE A 318 17.02 -14.24 15.04
CA ILE A 318 16.41 -15.40 15.69
C ILE A 318 17.07 -16.67 15.15
N GLN A 319 17.73 -17.42 16.03
CA GLN A 319 18.40 -18.67 15.68
C GLN A 319 17.51 -19.87 15.96
N GLY A 320 17.23 -20.66 14.91
CA GLY A 320 16.42 -21.87 14.98
C GLY A 320 15.26 -21.83 13.99
N SER A 321 14.80 -23.01 13.56
CA SER A 321 13.62 -23.14 12.70
C SER A 321 12.37 -23.04 13.57
N VAL A 322 11.46 -22.15 13.21
CA VAL A 322 10.13 -22.10 13.82
C VAL A 322 9.13 -22.43 12.73
N LYS A 323 8.44 -23.55 12.92
CA LYS A 323 7.26 -23.86 12.13
C LYS A 323 6.06 -23.57 13.01
N PHE A 324 5.43 -22.42 12.80
CA PHE A 324 4.12 -22.11 13.37
C PHE A 324 3.06 -22.91 12.60
N LEU A 325 3.07 -24.25 12.74
CA LEU A 325 2.01 -25.09 12.19
C LEU A 325 0.85 -25.13 13.17
N LYS A 326 -0.37 -25.11 12.63
CA LYS A 326 -1.64 -25.25 13.37
C LYS A 326 -1.87 -26.65 13.95
N ASP A 327 -0.93 -27.57 13.74
CA ASP A 327 -1.07 -28.93 14.23
C ASP A 327 -0.68 -28.96 15.71
N ALA A 328 -1.70 -29.17 16.55
CA ALA A 328 -1.68 -29.21 18.01
C ALA A 328 -0.76 -30.28 18.65
N GLU A 329 0.18 -30.84 17.88
CA GLU A 329 1.01 -31.99 18.26
C GLU A 329 2.53 -31.71 18.18
N HIS A 330 2.96 -30.45 18.12
CA HIS A 330 4.39 -30.12 18.29
C HIS A 330 4.73 -29.81 19.77
N GLU A 331 5.74 -30.50 20.30
CA GLU A 331 6.11 -30.58 21.73
C GLU A 331 6.47 -29.24 22.41
N ASP A 332 6.70 -28.16 21.65
CA ASP A 332 7.31 -26.93 22.20
C ASP A 332 6.31 -25.84 22.63
N GLY A 333 5.01 -25.97 22.30
CA GLY A 333 3.96 -25.03 22.72
C GLY A 333 4.06 -23.59 22.20
N LEU A 334 5.02 -23.31 21.31
CA LEU A 334 5.32 -21.96 20.81
C LEU A 334 4.18 -21.35 19.98
N GLY A 335 3.44 -22.17 19.22
CA GLY A 335 2.27 -21.73 18.45
C GLY A 335 1.16 -21.20 19.35
N THR A 336 0.76 -21.98 20.36
CA THR A 336 -0.24 -21.56 21.37
C THR A 336 0.22 -20.32 22.13
N PHE A 337 1.53 -20.21 22.42
CA PHE A 337 2.07 -19.03 23.09
C PHE A 337 1.98 -17.77 22.21
N LEU A 338 2.33 -17.88 20.91
CA LEU A 338 2.15 -16.79 19.96
C LEU A 338 0.68 -16.39 19.82
N GLU A 339 -0.25 -17.35 19.77
CA GLU A 339 -1.70 -17.06 19.74
C GLU A 339 -2.16 -16.29 20.98
N SER A 340 -1.62 -16.61 22.16
CA SER A 340 -1.86 -15.87 23.40
C SER A 340 -1.36 -14.42 23.31
N VAL A 341 -0.14 -14.22 22.78
CA VAL A 341 0.42 -12.87 22.53
C VAL A 341 -0.44 -12.10 21.52
N CYS A 342 -0.95 -12.76 20.48
CA CYS A 342 -1.84 -12.14 19.50
C CYS A 342 -3.17 -11.71 20.14
N SER A 343 -3.74 -12.54 21.03
CA SER A 343 -4.96 -12.23 21.78
C SER A 343 -4.78 -10.99 22.65
N LYS A 344 -3.64 -10.89 23.35
CA LYS A 344 -3.27 -9.70 24.13
C LYS A 344 -3.06 -8.45 23.29
N SER A 345 -2.67 -8.59 22.02
CA SER A 345 -2.31 -7.49 21.13
C SER A 345 -3.51 -6.86 20.40
N VAL A 346 -4.73 -7.38 20.62
CA VAL A 346 -5.95 -6.85 19.98
C VAL A 346 -6.19 -5.40 20.40
N GLY A 347 -6.42 -4.53 19.42
CA GLY A 347 -6.61 -3.09 19.63
C GLY A 347 -5.40 -2.24 19.24
N LEU A 348 -4.23 -2.85 19.03
CA LEU A 348 -3.05 -2.15 18.54
C LEU A 348 -3.16 -1.83 17.04
N SER A 349 -2.57 -0.70 16.65
CA SER A 349 -2.43 -0.33 15.24
C SER A 349 -1.40 -1.21 14.51
N GLY A 350 -1.54 -1.37 13.19
CA GLY A 350 -0.54 -2.07 12.37
C GLY A 350 0.87 -1.48 12.52
N ARG A 351 0.96 -0.15 12.68
CA ARG A 351 2.21 0.55 12.99
C ARG A 351 2.82 0.09 14.32
N ALA A 352 2.02 0.01 15.38
CA ALA A 352 2.49 -0.47 16.69
C ALA A 352 2.93 -1.94 16.61
N LEU A 353 2.12 -2.79 15.98
CA LEU A 353 2.42 -4.22 15.81
C LEU A 353 3.75 -4.47 15.09
N ARG A 354 4.05 -3.73 14.02
CA ARG A 354 5.33 -3.86 13.31
C ARG A 354 6.51 -3.24 14.07
N ARG A 355 6.26 -2.37 15.05
CA ARG A 355 7.30 -1.78 15.93
C ARG A 355 7.68 -2.72 17.09
N LEU A 356 6.72 -3.49 17.60
CA LEU A 356 6.89 -4.34 18.78
C LEU A 356 8.07 -5.33 18.69
N PRO A 357 8.34 -6.03 17.56
CA PRO A 357 9.52 -6.91 17.43
C PRO A 357 10.84 -6.21 17.75
N PHE A 358 11.00 -4.96 17.33
CA PHE A 358 12.18 -4.17 17.62
C PHE A 358 12.25 -3.80 19.11
N ILE A 359 11.15 -3.35 19.70
CA ILE A 359 11.06 -3.02 21.14
C ILE A 359 11.37 -4.26 22.00
N ALA A 360 10.79 -5.40 21.64
CA ALA A 360 11.03 -6.69 22.27
C ALA A 360 12.51 -7.03 22.31
N HIS A 361 13.20 -6.92 21.17
CA HIS A 361 14.63 -7.18 21.08
C HIS A 361 15.46 -6.15 21.87
N ALA A 362 15.14 -4.86 21.71
CA ALA A 362 15.93 -3.77 22.26
C ALA A 362 15.86 -3.66 23.78
N ILE A 363 14.67 -3.90 24.38
CA ILE A 363 14.43 -3.65 25.80
C ILE A 363 14.41 -4.94 26.61
N PHE A 364 13.87 -6.04 26.06
CA PHE A 364 13.53 -7.23 26.85
C PHE A 364 14.42 -8.45 26.56
N ALA A 365 15.30 -8.37 25.56
CA ALA A 365 16.10 -9.51 25.12
C ALA A 365 17.61 -9.29 25.25
N GLU A 366 18.10 -8.06 24.99
CA GLU A 366 19.49 -7.59 25.21
C GLU A 366 20.60 -8.58 24.75
N ALA A 367 20.35 -9.37 23.71
CA ALA A 367 21.29 -10.36 23.18
C ALA A 367 21.47 -10.20 21.66
N GLN A 368 22.66 -10.52 21.15
CA GLN A 368 22.95 -10.47 19.70
C GLN A 368 22.21 -11.55 18.90
N SER A 369 21.81 -12.64 19.54
CA SER A 369 21.06 -13.73 18.91
C SER A 369 20.10 -14.35 19.93
N LEU A 370 18.86 -14.62 19.51
CA LEU A 370 17.81 -15.11 20.38
C LEU A 370 17.27 -16.45 19.92
N THR A 371 16.90 -17.30 20.87
CA THR A 371 16.05 -18.46 20.57
C THR A 371 14.61 -17.98 20.32
N PRO A 372 13.82 -18.71 19.53
CA PRO A 372 12.41 -18.36 19.29
C PRO A 372 11.61 -18.18 20.58
N LYS A 373 11.83 -19.06 21.56
CA LYS A 373 11.15 -18.99 22.87
C LYS A 373 11.51 -17.71 23.63
N ALA A 374 12.79 -17.36 23.68
CA ALA A 374 13.25 -16.13 24.33
C ALA A 374 12.67 -14.89 23.64
N PHE A 375 12.65 -14.88 22.30
CA PHE A 375 12.06 -13.79 21.54
C PHE A 375 10.55 -13.65 21.78
N LEU A 376 9.78 -14.74 21.80
CA LEU A 376 8.35 -14.67 22.09
C LEU A 376 8.05 -14.18 23.51
N MET A 377 8.88 -14.54 24.49
CA MET A 377 8.75 -14.01 25.86
C MET A 377 8.99 -12.50 25.90
N ALA A 378 10.07 -12.04 25.24
CA ALA A 378 10.36 -10.62 25.09
C ALA A 378 9.25 -9.87 24.34
N LEU A 379 8.66 -10.48 23.32
CA LEU A 379 7.54 -9.92 22.57
C LEU A 379 6.28 -9.78 23.44
N SER A 380 5.97 -10.78 24.27
CA SER A 380 4.85 -10.67 25.23
C SER A 380 5.08 -9.49 26.18
N SER A 381 6.28 -9.34 26.75
CA SER A 381 6.60 -8.23 27.67
C SER A 381 6.49 -6.87 26.97
N ALA A 382 6.93 -6.77 25.71
CA ALA A 382 6.77 -5.55 24.92
C ALA A 382 5.31 -5.21 24.64
N VAL A 383 4.46 -6.21 24.37
CA VAL A 383 3.02 -6.03 24.21
C VAL A 383 2.38 -5.53 25.51
N ASP A 384 2.73 -6.17 26.65
CA ASP A 384 2.18 -5.79 27.95
C ASP A 384 2.55 -4.32 28.28
N SER A 385 3.81 -3.92 28.06
CA SER A 385 4.26 -2.52 28.23
C SER A 385 3.56 -1.54 27.28
N GLN A 386 3.40 -1.89 26.00
CA GLN A 386 2.70 -1.01 25.04
C GLN A 386 1.23 -0.80 25.42
N MET A 387 0.57 -1.84 25.93
CA MET A 387 -0.82 -1.77 26.36
C MET A 387 -1.01 -0.95 27.64
N GLU A 388 -0.01 -0.89 28.51
CA GLU A 388 0.03 0.02 29.66
C GLU A 388 0.19 1.47 29.19
N ASP A 389 1.16 1.74 28.32
CA ASP A 389 1.39 3.07 27.75
C ASP A 389 0.14 3.63 27.05
N ASP A 390 -0.55 2.81 26.24
CA ASP A 390 -1.76 3.22 25.54
C ASP A 390 -2.91 3.55 26.51
N LYS A 391 -3.01 2.87 27.66
CA LYS A 391 -4.02 3.17 28.71
C LYS A 391 -3.71 4.47 29.43
N ASP A 392 -2.43 4.72 29.73
CA ASP A 392 -2.00 5.94 30.39
C ASP A 392 -2.27 7.17 29.50
N ILE A 393 -2.05 7.04 28.19
CA ILE A 393 -2.39 8.10 27.21
C ILE A 393 -3.89 8.35 27.13
N ILE A 394 -4.74 7.33 27.20
CA ILE A 394 -6.21 7.50 27.18
C ILE A 394 -6.73 8.16 28.47
N THR A 395 -5.99 8.03 29.57
CA THR A 395 -6.38 8.57 30.89
C THR A 395 -5.91 10.02 31.10
N LEU A 396 -4.97 10.50 30.29
CA LEU A 396 -4.53 11.90 30.19
C LEU A 396 -5.50 12.73 29.33
#